data_AF-A0A6G0SJG8-F1
#
_entry.id   AF-A0A6G0SJG8-F1
#
_cell.length_a   1.000
_cell.length_b   1.000
_cell.length_c   1.000
_cell.angle_alpha   90.00
_cell.angle_beta   90.00
_cell.angle_gamma   90.00
#
_symmetry.space_group_name_H-M   'P 1'
#
loop_
_entity.id
_entity.type
_entity.pdbx_description
1 polymer ?
#
loop_
_entity_poly.entity_id
_entity_poly.type
_entity_poly.pdbx_seq_one_letter_code
_entity_poly.pdbx_strand_id
1 'polypeptide(L)'
;MQQLADRLKVVQKFVPVYTPWINGTVERVNRDILQVLRVMLMELNLDTRNWPYLLPLIQANLNHSAVASLGGHAPIELFTGLPAPSLLDTVVAPVGGVTRTLSVDMSAAASHLEQLRQHLAEMHSKVIARKEQRRAYELLKAKGQTCNFEVGDFVLWSRVDKRMRGSKLLVRWVGPFRVTEALSH
;
A
#
# COMPACT_ATOMS: atom_id res chain seq x y z
N MET A 1 -7.17 -21.08 1.87
CA MET A 1 -6.56 -19.96 1.14
C MET A 1 -5.83 -20.41 -0.12
N GLN A 2 -5.00 -21.47 -0.09
CA GLN A 2 -4.33 -22.01 -1.28
C GLN A 2 -5.29 -22.30 -2.45
N GLN A 3 -6.37 -23.05 -2.18
CA GLN A 3 -7.40 -23.35 -3.17
C GLN A 3 -8.08 -22.10 -3.78
N LEU A 4 -8.18 -21.00 -3.02
CA LEU A 4 -8.73 -19.74 -3.53
C LEU A 4 -7.73 -19.04 -4.43
N ALA A 5 -6.45 -19.01 -4.04
CA ALA A 5 -5.37 -18.46 -4.85
C ALA A 5 -5.22 -19.21 -6.19
N ASP A 6 -5.31 -20.54 -6.17
CA ASP A 6 -5.22 -21.39 -7.37
C ASP A 6 -6.39 -21.16 -8.34
N ARG A 7 -7.59 -20.93 -7.80
CA ARG A 7 -8.79 -20.60 -8.59
C ARG A 7 -8.70 -19.20 -9.21
N LEU A 8 -8.22 -18.22 -8.45
CA LEU A 8 -8.06 -16.84 -8.90
C LEU A 8 -6.78 -16.60 -9.70
N LYS A 9 -5.92 -17.62 -9.86
CA LYS A 9 -4.60 -17.52 -10.49
C LYS A 9 -3.72 -16.43 -9.86
N VAL A 10 -3.81 -16.29 -8.53
CA VAL A 10 -3.04 -15.31 -7.75
C VAL A 10 -1.87 -16.01 -7.07
N VAL A 11 -0.68 -15.44 -7.18
CA VAL A 11 0.50 -15.91 -6.43
C VAL A 11 0.46 -15.34 -5.02
N GLN A 12 0.29 -16.21 -4.02
CA GLN A 12 0.35 -15.80 -2.62
C GLN A 12 1.80 -15.73 -2.14
N LYS A 13 2.26 -14.52 -1.79
CA LYS A 13 3.59 -14.30 -1.21
C LYS A 13 3.46 -14.06 0.29
N PHE A 14 4.22 -14.80 1.09
CA PHE A 14 4.31 -14.61 2.53
C PHE A 14 5.59 -13.87 2.89
N VAL A 15 5.51 -13.04 3.91
CA VAL A 15 6.68 -12.44 4.56
C VAL A 15 7.06 -13.27 5.77
N PRO A 16 8.34 -13.31 6.16
CA PRO A 16 8.77 -13.93 7.40
C PRO A 16 7.93 -13.47 8.61
N VAL A 17 7.81 -14.35 9.60
CA VAL A 17 7.01 -14.03 10.79
C VAL A 17 7.72 -12.93 11.59
N TYR A 18 6.93 -12.01 12.16
CA TYR A 18 7.43 -10.89 12.97
C TYR A 18 8.35 -9.91 12.23
N THR A 19 8.19 -9.77 10.91
CA THR A 19 8.89 -8.75 10.11
C THR A 19 7.92 -7.70 9.54
N PRO A 20 7.24 -6.90 10.40
CA PRO A 20 6.24 -5.91 9.99
C PRO A 20 6.78 -4.88 8.99
N TRP A 21 8.06 -4.53 9.11
CA TRP A 21 8.73 -3.55 8.25
C TRP A 21 8.72 -3.93 6.76
N ILE A 22 8.63 -5.23 6.41
CA ILE A 22 8.53 -5.67 5.01
C ILE A 22 7.20 -5.23 4.40
N ASN A 23 6.12 -5.24 5.18
CA ASN A 23 4.79 -4.77 4.78
C ASN A 23 4.55 -3.29 5.15
N GLY A 24 5.62 -2.51 5.31
CA GLY A 24 5.56 -1.15 5.83
C GLY A 24 4.64 -0.19 5.05
N THR A 25 4.39 -0.45 3.76
CA THR A 25 3.40 0.31 2.97
C THR A 25 1.99 0.12 3.50
N VAL A 26 1.56 -1.12 3.72
CA VAL A 26 0.22 -1.42 4.26
C VAL A 26 0.10 -0.90 5.69
N GLU A 27 1.16 -1.04 6.49
CA GLU A 27 1.16 -0.50 7.85
C GLU A 27 1.03 1.02 7.91
N ARG A 28 1.67 1.74 6.96
CA ARG A 28 1.51 3.19 6.82
C ARG A 28 0.07 3.54 6.42
N VAL A 29 -0.48 2.89 5.40
CA VAL A 29 -1.87 3.14 4.97
C VAL A 29 -2.86 2.85 6.10
N ASN A 30 -2.67 1.78 6.87
CA ASN A 30 -3.52 1.47 8.02
C ASN A 30 -3.45 2.55 9.10
N ARG A 31 -2.27 3.16 9.33
CA ARG A 31 -2.12 4.31 10.23
C ARG A 31 -2.96 5.49 9.72
N ASP A 32 -2.86 5.80 8.42
CA ASP A 32 -3.57 6.92 7.82
C ASP A 32 -5.10 6.70 7.88
N ILE A 33 -5.58 5.48 7.58
CA ILE A 33 -6.99 5.10 7.74
C ILE A 33 -7.48 5.33 9.17
N LEU A 34 -6.73 4.86 10.17
CA LEU A 34 -7.09 5.04 11.57
C LEU A 34 -7.07 6.50 12.00
N GLN A 35 -6.15 7.30 11.46
CA GLN A 35 -6.08 8.73 11.73
C GLN A 35 -7.30 9.47 11.18
N VAL A 36 -7.63 9.28 9.90
CA VAL A 36 -8.79 9.93 9.27
C VAL A 36 -10.09 9.46 9.93
N LEU A 37 -10.20 8.16 10.25
CA LEU A 37 -11.36 7.62 10.94
C LEU A 37 -11.60 8.29 12.29
N ARG A 38 -10.55 8.46 13.10
CA ARG A 38 -10.66 9.13 14.41
C ARG A 38 -11.13 10.56 14.28
N VAL A 39 -10.56 11.30 13.32
CA VAL A 39 -10.96 12.69 13.07
C VAL A 39 -12.43 12.75 12.65
N MET A 40 -12.86 11.92 11.70
CA MET A 40 -14.25 11.94 11.24
C MET A 40 -15.26 11.56 12.33
N LEU A 41 -14.94 10.58 13.19
CA LEU A 41 -15.79 10.23 14.32
C LEU A 41 -15.94 11.39 15.30
N MET A 42 -14.86 12.14 15.55
CA MET A 42 -14.88 13.31 16.44
C MET A 42 -15.65 14.48 15.82
N GLU A 43 -15.38 14.82 14.56
CA GLU A 43 -16.02 15.93 13.85
C GLU A 43 -17.54 15.71 13.69
N LEU A 44 -17.96 14.48 13.40
CA LEU A 44 -19.38 14.14 13.23
C LEU A 44 -20.06 13.76 14.54
N ASN A 45 -19.33 13.80 15.67
CA ASN A 45 -19.80 13.38 16.99
C ASN A 45 -20.48 11.99 16.98
N LEU A 46 -19.88 11.05 16.26
CA LEU A 46 -20.40 9.69 16.09
C LEU A 46 -19.78 8.74 17.11
N ASP A 47 -20.61 7.83 17.63
CA ASP A 47 -20.11 6.71 18.42
C ASP A 47 -19.17 5.83 17.59
N THR A 48 -18.14 5.29 18.23
CA THR A 48 -17.12 4.44 17.58
C THR A 48 -17.70 3.23 16.86
N ARG A 49 -18.87 2.70 17.25
CA ARG A 49 -19.53 1.57 16.57
C ARG A 49 -20.01 1.91 15.17
N ASN A 50 -20.16 3.20 14.85
CA ASN A 50 -20.64 3.69 13.57
C ASN A 50 -19.52 3.89 12.53
N TRP A 51 -18.28 3.48 12.84
CA TRP A 51 -17.16 3.52 11.90
C TRP A 51 -17.42 2.89 10.52
N PRO A 52 -18.25 1.81 10.36
CA PRO A 52 -18.47 1.22 9.03
C PRO A 52 -19.12 2.19 8.04
N TYR A 53 -19.96 3.11 8.52
CA TYR A 53 -20.61 4.12 7.67
C TYR A 53 -19.62 5.14 7.11
N LEU A 54 -18.49 5.34 7.77
CA LEU A 54 -17.45 6.28 7.34
C LEU A 54 -16.47 5.65 6.35
N LEU A 55 -16.41 4.32 6.23
CA LEU A 55 -15.43 3.64 5.37
C LEU A 55 -15.46 4.10 3.91
N PRO A 56 -16.63 4.21 3.23
CA PRO A 56 -16.65 4.66 1.84
C PRO A 56 -16.10 6.08 1.69
N LEU A 57 -16.42 6.96 2.65
CA LEU A 57 -15.94 8.34 2.67
C LEU A 57 -14.43 8.39 2.90
N ILE A 58 -13.90 7.60 3.85
CA ILE A 58 -12.47 7.53 4.13
C ILE A 58 -11.71 6.97 2.92
N GLN A 59 -12.22 5.90 2.30
CA GLN A 59 -11.63 5.32 1.10
C GLN A 59 -11.62 6.33 -0.05
N ALA A 60 -12.72 7.05 -0.27
CA ALA A 60 -12.78 8.12 -1.28
C ALA A 60 -11.73 9.20 -0.99
N ASN A 61 -11.68 9.72 0.23
CA ASN A 61 -10.70 10.75 0.61
C ASN A 61 -9.26 10.30 0.39
N LEU A 62 -8.89 9.11 0.85
CA LEU A 62 -7.52 8.60 0.71
C LEU A 62 -7.13 8.37 -0.74
N ASN A 63 -8.06 7.89 -1.58
CA ASN A 63 -7.78 7.64 -2.99
C ASN A 63 -7.70 8.92 -3.84
N HIS A 64 -8.31 10.03 -3.40
CA HIS A 64 -8.33 11.30 -4.12
C HIS A 64 -7.39 12.37 -3.55
N SER A 65 -6.71 12.08 -2.43
CA SER A 65 -5.75 13.01 -1.84
C SER A 65 -4.35 12.82 -2.42
N ALA A 66 -3.73 13.92 -2.83
CA ALA A 66 -2.35 13.94 -3.30
C ALA A 66 -1.37 13.48 -2.21
N VAL A 67 -0.41 12.61 -2.57
CA VAL A 67 0.59 12.10 -1.62
C VAL A 67 2.00 12.43 -2.10
N ALA A 68 2.81 13.04 -1.22
CA ALA A 68 4.19 13.42 -1.54
C ALA A 68 5.10 12.25 -1.94
N SER A 69 4.85 11.04 -1.43
CA SER A 69 5.57 9.83 -1.84
C SER A 69 5.24 9.38 -3.27
N LEU A 70 4.08 9.80 -3.79
CA LEU A 70 3.60 9.52 -5.14
C LEU A 70 3.93 10.67 -6.11
N GLY A 71 4.85 11.55 -5.74
CA GLY A 71 5.21 12.70 -6.57
C GLY A 71 4.18 13.82 -6.54
N GLY A 72 3.28 13.84 -5.55
CA GLY A 72 2.19 14.82 -5.49
C GLY A 72 0.92 14.36 -6.21
N HIS A 73 0.89 13.14 -6.76
CA HIS A 73 -0.31 12.56 -7.34
C HIS A 73 -1.19 11.89 -6.30
N ALA A 74 -2.50 11.85 -6.56
CA ALA A 74 -3.44 11.03 -5.80
C ALA A 74 -3.42 9.57 -6.30
N PRO A 75 -3.72 8.58 -5.43
CA PRO A 75 -3.76 7.18 -5.84
C PRO A 75 -4.67 6.89 -7.03
N ILE A 76 -5.81 7.59 -7.15
CA ILE A 76 -6.73 7.42 -8.27
C ILE A 76 -6.14 7.88 -9.61
N GLU A 77 -5.24 8.87 -9.59
CA GLU A 77 -4.56 9.34 -10.80
C GLU A 77 -3.57 8.32 -11.31
N LEU A 78 -2.85 7.66 -10.40
CA LEU A 78 -1.94 6.56 -10.73
C LEU A 78 -2.68 5.29 -11.17
N PHE A 79 -3.92 5.12 -10.70
CA PHE A 79 -4.74 3.96 -11.05
C PHE A 79 -5.44 4.13 -12.40
N THR A 80 -5.99 5.31 -12.67
CA THR A 80 -6.82 5.59 -13.85
C THR A 80 -6.06 6.32 -14.96
N GLY A 81 -4.97 7.01 -14.62
CA GLY A 81 -4.23 7.91 -15.53
C GLY A 81 -4.93 9.26 -15.76
N LEU A 82 -6.06 9.50 -15.09
CA LEU A 82 -6.88 10.70 -15.20
C LEU A 82 -6.66 11.62 -13.99
N PRO A 83 -6.87 12.94 -14.11
CA PRO A 83 -6.82 13.84 -12.97
C PRO A 83 -7.86 13.44 -11.91
N ALA A 84 -7.51 13.62 -10.64
CA ALA A 84 -8.44 13.32 -9.56
C ALA A 84 -9.66 14.25 -9.65
N PRO A 85 -10.90 13.72 -9.71
CA PRO A 85 -12.08 14.56 -9.73
C PRO A 85 -12.18 15.36 -8.44
N SER A 86 -12.45 16.67 -8.55
CA SER A 86 -12.72 17.50 -7.37
C SER A 86 -14.04 17.07 -6.74
N LEU A 87 -14.07 16.98 -5.41
CA LEU A 87 -15.30 16.78 -4.65
C LEU A 87 -16.34 17.89 -4.90
N LEU A 88 -15.90 19.05 -5.40
CA LEU A 88 -16.74 20.20 -5.72
C LEU A 88 -17.05 20.36 -7.22
N ASP A 89 -16.42 19.60 -8.12
CA ASP A 89 -16.69 19.69 -9.57
C ASP A 89 -17.98 18.96 -9.97
N THR A 90 -18.52 18.12 -9.10
CA THR A 90 -19.70 17.30 -9.42
C THR A 90 -20.99 18.01 -8.98
N VAL A 91 -21.49 18.93 -9.81
CA VAL A 91 -22.90 19.36 -9.72
C VAL A 91 -23.72 18.44 -10.61
N VAL A 92 -24.43 17.48 -10.02
CA VAL A 92 -25.47 16.73 -10.75
C VAL A 92 -26.69 17.63 -10.90
N ALA A 93 -26.70 18.46 -11.95
CA ALA A 93 -27.90 19.13 -12.40
C ALA A 93 -28.63 18.19 -13.38
N PRO A 94 -29.90 17.82 -13.13
CA PRO A 94 -30.67 17.04 -14.09
C PRO A 94 -31.03 17.94 -15.28
N VAL A 95 -30.17 17.97 -16.30
CA VAL A 95 -30.50 18.63 -17.56
C VAL A 95 -31.00 17.57 -18.54
N GLY A 96 -32.32 17.39 -18.55
CA GLY A 96 -33.03 16.80 -19.69
C GLY A 96 -32.79 15.31 -19.96
N GLY A 97 -32.92 14.45 -18.96
CA GLY A 97 -33.48 13.08 -19.06
C GLY A 97 -32.95 12.08 -20.12
N VAL A 98 -31.88 12.36 -20.86
CA VAL A 98 -31.41 11.48 -21.95
C VAL A 98 -30.11 10.80 -21.55
N THR A 99 -30.20 9.51 -21.23
CA THR A 99 -29.04 8.61 -21.14
C THR A 99 -28.52 8.37 -22.55
N ARG A 100 -27.40 9.00 -22.92
CA ARG A 100 -26.72 8.71 -24.19
C ARG A 100 -25.86 7.45 -24.04
N THR A 101 -26.16 6.44 -24.84
CA THR A 101 -25.27 5.29 -25.02
C THR A 101 -24.15 5.72 -25.96
N LEU A 102 -22.93 5.86 -25.44
CA LEU A 102 -21.74 6.08 -26.27
C LEU A 102 -21.27 4.73 -26.80
N SER A 103 -21.43 4.47 -28.10
CA SER A 103 -20.78 3.33 -28.74
C SER A 103 -19.29 3.63 -28.86
N VAL A 104 -18.45 2.94 -28.08
CA VAL A 104 -17.00 3.08 -28.15
C VAL A 104 -16.51 2.29 -29.37
N ASP A 105 -16.06 2.99 -30.40
CA ASP A 105 -15.32 2.37 -31.50
C ASP A 105 -13.92 1.97 -31.00
N MET A 106 -13.69 0.67 -30.82
CA MET A 106 -12.43 0.13 -30.30
C MET A 106 -11.23 0.41 -31.20
N SER A 107 -11.45 0.66 -32.50
CA SER A 107 -10.37 1.00 -33.43
C SER A 107 -9.89 2.44 -33.22
N ALA A 108 -10.81 3.37 -32.98
CA ALA A 108 -10.50 4.75 -32.58
C ALA A 108 -9.99 4.86 -31.13
N ALA A 109 -10.39 3.92 -30.26
CA ALA A 109 -9.90 3.86 -28.88
C ALA A 109 -8.48 3.31 -28.77
N ALA A 110 -7.99 2.54 -29.75
CA ALA A 110 -6.68 1.90 -29.68
C ALA A 110 -5.53 2.91 -29.51
N SER A 111 -5.55 4.02 -30.25
CA SER A 111 -4.55 5.09 -30.12
C SER A 111 -4.61 5.78 -28.77
N HIS A 112 -5.81 6.07 -28.27
CA HIS A 112 -6.03 6.66 -26.95
C HIS A 112 -5.58 5.74 -25.81
N LEU A 113 -5.83 4.42 -25.94
CA LEU A 113 -5.35 3.42 -24.97
C LEU A 113 -3.84 3.31 -24.95
N GLU A 114 -3.18 3.39 -26.11
CA GLU A 114 -1.72 3.37 -26.18
C GLU A 114 -1.11 4.63 -25.55
N GLN A 115 -1.69 5.81 -25.83
CA GLN A 115 -1.30 7.06 -25.16
C GLN A 115 -1.49 6.96 -23.63
N LEU A 116 -2.61 6.40 -23.18
CA LEU A 116 -2.87 6.20 -21.75
C LEU A 116 -1.86 5.23 -21.11
N ARG A 117 -1.51 4.14 -21.80
CA ARG A 117 -0.48 3.19 -21.33
C ARG A 117 0.88 3.87 -21.18
N GLN A 118 1.28 4.66 -22.17
CA GLN A 118 2.55 5.40 -22.13
C GLN A 118 2.56 6.41 -20.98
N HIS A 119 1.49 7.19 -20.83
CA HIS A 119 1.36 8.15 -19.75
C HIS A 119 1.42 7.50 -18.36
N LEU A 120 0.73 6.37 -18.16
CA LEU A 120 0.79 5.61 -16.93
C LEU A 120 2.18 5.03 -16.67
N ALA A 121 2.85 4.48 -17.69
CA ALA A 121 4.20 3.95 -17.57
C ALA A 121 5.19 5.03 -17.13
N GLU A 122 5.10 6.22 -17.73
CA GLU A 122 5.90 7.37 -17.33
C GLU A 122 5.63 7.79 -15.88
N MET A 123 4.35 7.92 -15.49
CA MET A 123 3.97 8.29 -14.13
C MET A 123 4.49 7.27 -13.10
N HIS A 124 4.31 5.98 -13.37
CA HIS A 124 4.77 4.90 -12.51
C HIS A 124 6.29 4.87 -12.41
N SER A 125 7.01 5.08 -13.51
CA SER A 125 8.48 5.12 -13.52
C SER A 125 9.03 6.22 -12.60
N LYS A 126 8.43 7.42 -12.62
CA LYS A 126 8.81 8.54 -11.75
C LYS A 126 8.59 8.21 -10.27
N VAL A 127 7.47 7.58 -9.95
CA VAL A 127 7.16 7.13 -8.59
C VAL A 127 8.15 6.08 -8.10
N ILE A 128 8.49 5.09 -8.94
CA ILE A 128 9.48 4.06 -8.63
C ILE A 128 10.85 4.70 -8.39
N ALA A 129 11.31 5.58 -9.28
CA ALA A 129 12.58 6.26 -9.15
C ALA A 129 12.67 7.06 -7.84
N ARG A 130 11.62 7.80 -7.47
CA ARG A 130 11.55 8.55 -6.21
C ARG A 130 11.61 7.63 -4.99
N LYS A 131 10.94 6.48 -5.05
CA LYS A 131 10.96 5.46 -3.99
C LYS A 131 12.37 4.89 -3.80
N GLU A 132 13.05 4.55 -4.89
CA GLU A 132 14.43 4.04 -4.85
C GLU A 132 15.43 5.10 -4.36
N GLN A 133 15.31 6.35 -4.82
CA GLN A 133 16.13 7.47 -4.31
C GLN A 133 15.97 7.63 -2.79
N ARG A 134 14.73 7.60 -2.29
CA ARG A 134 14.47 7.68 -0.85
C ARG A 134 15.06 6.48 -0.11
N ARG A 135 14.92 5.27 -0.65
CA ARG A 135 15.51 4.05 -0.08
C ARG A 135 17.03 4.17 0.03
N ALA A 136 17.70 4.60 -1.05
CA ALA A 136 19.14 4.80 -1.07
C ALA A 136 19.59 5.83 -0.03
N TYR A 137 18.88 6.96 0.07
CA TYR A 137 19.16 7.98 1.08
C TYR A 137 19.02 7.44 2.52
N GLU A 138 17.95 6.70 2.82
CA GLU A 138 17.74 6.12 4.15
C GLU A 138 18.82 5.05 4.48
N LEU A 139 19.27 4.28 3.48
CA LEU A 139 20.37 3.33 3.63
C LEU A 139 21.70 4.04 3.95
N LEU A 140 22.01 5.14 3.26
CA LEU A 140 23.21 5.95 3.54
C LEU A 140 23.17 6.58 4.93
N LYS A 141 21.98 6.94 5.42
CA LYS A 141 21.78 7.51 6.75
C LYS A 141 21.83 6.46 7.86
N ALA A 142 21.53 5.20 7.54
CA ALA A 142 21.54 4.12 8.51
C ALA A 142 22.98 3.90 9.03
N LYS A 143 23.16 4.05 10.34
CA LYS A 143 24.45 3.83 11.02
C LYS A 143 24.71 2.35 11.34
N GLY A 144 23.90 1.45 10.81
CA GLY A 144 24.00 0.01 11.06
C GLY A 144 24.97 -0.66 10.09
N GLN A 145 25.80 -1.56 10.59
CA GLN A 145 26.60 -2.43 9.73
C GLN A 145 25.67 -3.45 9.07
N THR A 146 25.79 -3.64 7.75
CA THR A 146 25.06 -4.70 7.06
C THR A 146 25.55 -6.05 7.57
N CYS A 147 24.69 -6.76 8.28
CA CYS A 147 24.94 -8.13 8.69
C CYS A 147 24.49 -9.04 7.54
N ASN A 148 25.47 -9.52 6.76
CA ASN A 148 25.24 -10.57 5.79
C ASN A 148 25.51 -11.91 6.49
N PHE A 149 24.61 -12.87 6.31
CA PHE A 149 24.77 -14.24 6.78
C PHE A 149 25.13 -15.14 5.60
N GLU A 150 26.12 -16.01 5.77
CA GLU A 150 26.53 -16.98 4.77
C GLU A 150 26.05 -18.38 5.13
N VAL A 151 25.93 -19.24 4.11
CA VAL A 151 25.58 -20.65 4.31
C VAL A 151 26.67 -21.31 5.16
N GLY A 152 26.29 -21.86 6.30
CA GLY A 152 27.21 -22.43 7.27
C GLY A 152 27.35 -21.64 8.56
N ASP A 153 26.96 -20.36 8.58
CA ASP A 153 26.99 -19.54 9.79
C ASP A 153 26.04 -20.06 10.87
N PHE A 154 26.39 -19.82 12.13
CA PHE A 154 25.53 -20.11 13.27
C PHE A 154 24.82 -18.83 13.75
N VAL A 155 23.50 -18.89 13.84
CA VAL A 155 22.63 -17.77 14.20
C VAL A 155 21.73 -18.10 15.39
N LEU A 156 21.33 -17.06 16.12
CA LEU A 156 20.31 -17.15 17.16
C LEU A 156 19.00 -16.58 16.63
N TRP A 157 17.91 -17.28 16.87
CA TRP A 157 16.57 -16.82 16.49
C TRP A 157 15.85 -16.22 17.69
N SER A 158 15.33 -15.01 17.54
CA SER A 158 14.52 -14.34 18.54
C SER A 158 13.09 -14.91 18.52
N ARG A 159 12.68 -15.56 19.61
CA ARG A 159 11.32 -16.06 19.77
C ARG A 159 10.50 -15.10 20.63
N VAL A 160 9.42 -14.56 20.06
CA VAL A 160 8.42 -13.79 20.81
C VAL A 160 7.36 -14.77 21.34
N ASP A 161 7.37 -15.04 22.65
CA ASP A 161 6.40 -15.94 23.28
C ASP A 161 5.08 -15.21 23.59
N LYS A 162 4.00 -15.59 22.93
CA LYS A 162 2.65 -15.00 23.15
C LYS A 162 2.08 -15.31 24.53
N ARG A 163 2.64 -16.27 25.28
CA ARG A 163 2.17 -16.64 26.62
C ARG A 163 2.64 -15.69 27.72
N MET A 164 3.67 -14.87 27.45
CA MET A 164 4.16 -13.89 28.43
C MET A 164 3.45 -12.55 28.26
N ARG A 165 2.25 -12.43 28.88
CA ARG A 165 1.64 -11.12 29.13
C ARG A 165 2.45 -10.41 30.22
N GLY A 166 3.27 -9.43 29.87
CA GLY A 166 3.94 -8.54 30.83
C GLY A 166 5.42 -8.24 30.57
N SER A 167 6.12 -9.07 29.80
CA SER A 167 7.55 -8.88 29.50
C SER A 167 7.80 -8.47 28.05
N LYS A 168 7.20 -7.35 27.63
CA LYS A 168 7.26 -6.81 26.25
C LYS A 168 8.69 -6.51 25.74
N LEU A 169 9.71 -6.64 26.61
CA LEU A 169 11.11 -6.33 26.34
C LEU A 169 12.06 -7.53 26.49
N LEU A 170 11.61 -8.71 26.90
CA LEU A 170 12.49 -9.88 27.00
C LEU A 170 12.47 -10.66 25.69
N VAL A 171 13.44 -10.38 24.83
CA VAL A 171 13.72 -11.22 23.66
C VAL A 171 14.40 -12.50 24.14
N ARG A 172 13.73 -13.65 23.96
CA ARG A 172 14.37 -14.95 24.20
C ARG A 172 15.07 -15.39 22.91
N TRP A 173 16.37 -15.55 23.01
CA TRP A 173 17.18 -16.14 21.94
C TRP A 173 17.14 -17.66 22.04
N VAL A 174 16.94 -18.32 20.90
CA VAL A 174 16.93 -19.78 20.76
C VAL A 174 17.97 -20.16 19.71
N GLY A 175 18.74 -21.23 19.96
CA GLY A 175 19.77 -21.71 19.04
C GLY A 175 20.95 -22.36 19.77
N PRO A 176 22.09 -22.53 19.08
CA PRO A 176 22.40 -22.01 17.75
C PRO A 176 21.73 -22.82 16.61
N PHE A 177 21.32 -22.13 15.55
CA PHE A 177 20.86 -22.72 14.30
C PHE A 177 21.90 -22.50 13.21
N ARG A 178 22.06 -23.43 12.28
CA ARG A 178 22.96 -23.28 11.14
C ARG A 178 22.19 -22.74 9.94
N VAL A 179 22.73 -21.73 9.26
CA VAL A 179 22.18 -21.20 8.01
C VAL A 179 22.39 -22.24 6.91
N THR A 180 21.29 -22.76 6.35
CA THR A 180 21.31 -23.72 5.24
C THR A 180 21.19 -23.06 3.87
N GLU A 181 20.55 -21.88 3.83
CA GLU A 181 20.30 -21.12 2.61
C GLU A 181 20.20 -19.63 2.95
N ALA A 182 20.80 -18.77 2.12
CA ALA A 182 20.73 -17.32 2.23
C ALA A 182 19.97 -16.77 1.01
N LEU A 183 18.73 -16.33 1.24
CA LEU A 183 17.88 -15.76 0.19
C LEU A 183 18.06 -14.25 0.09
N SER A 184 18.07 -13.72 -1.13
CA SER A 184 18.05 -12.28 -1.36
C SER A 184 16.70 -11.67 -0.96
N HIS A 185 16.76 -10.42 -0.52
CA HIS A 185 15.63 -9.69 0.02
C HIS A 185 14.87 -8.84 -1.00
#